data_AF-A0A8C5DCI9-F1
#
_entry.id   AF-A0A8C5DCI9-F1
#
_cell.length_a   1.000
_cell.length_b   1.000
_cell.length_c   1.000
_cell.angle_alpha   90.00
_cell.angle_beta   90.00
_cell.angle_gamma   90.00
#
_symmetry.space_group_name_H-M   'P 1'
#
loop_
_entity.id
_entity.type
_entity.pdbx_description
1 polymer ?
#
loop_
_entity_poly.entity_id
_entity_poly.type
_entity_poly.pdbx_seq_one_letter_code
_entity_poly.pdbx_strand_id
1 'polypeptide(L)'
;RTEYRRALTIVCLSTTASLCGGACVEVDSDTEAVVNEGFKLGCISCKKRGEVQAIAFIDWFFQASDDSNFSHLYTYKDLKGHIMDQRFSERLKWKGSNNTTDLQDGSIYILNVTNNDKGTYQCIFSRTLIYKTNEVQTITTKNITINVVPQLTRGLASILSEVMMYVSIVGLQLWLVVEMIYCYRKISAAGEEALRESKYGIVISSSYSNRSAIHHIWWTCQLL
;
A
#
# COMPACT_ATOMS: atom_id res chain seq x y z
N ARG A 1 -40.18 13.31 -24.50
CA ARG A 1 -39.24 14.41 -24.21
C ARG A 1 -38.50 14.25 -22.86
N THR A 2 -38.93 13.33 -21.99
CA THR A 2 -38.34 13.04 -20.67
C THR A 2 -37.26 11.95 -20.68
N GLU A 3 -37.30 11.00 -21.62
CA GLU A 3 -36.30 9.92 -21.76
C GLU A 3 -34.93 10.40 -22.26
N TYR A 4 -34.89 11.41 -23.13
CA TYR A 4 -33.64 11.96 -23.68
C TYR A 4 -32.79 12.74 -22.66
N ARG A 5 -33.40 13.24 -21.57
CA ARG A 5 -32.68 14.01 -20.54
C ARG A 5 -31.91 13.11 -19.56
N ARG A 6 -32.37 11.87 -19.34
CA ARG A 6 -31.70 10.89 -18.46
C ARG A 6 -30.50 10.22 -19.14
N ALA A 7 -30.59 9.98 -20.44
CA ALA A 7 -29.45 9.49 -21.23
C ALA A 7 -28.30 10.52 -21.29
N LEU A 8 -28.62 11.81 -21.44
CA LEU A 8 -27.62 12.88 -21.52
C LEU A 8 -26.85 13.10 -20.21
N THR A 9 -27.50 12.84 -19.06
CA THR A 9 -26.86 13.00 -17.73
C THR A 9 -25.92 11.84 -17.40
N ILE A 10 -26.23 10.62 -17.84
CA ILE A 10 -25.38 9.44 -17.62
C ILE A 10 -24.14 9.47 -18.53
N VAL A 11 -24.28 9.94 -19.78
CA VAL A 11 -23.14 10.06 -20.71
C VAL A 11 -22.13 11.11 -20.22
N CYS A 12 -22.57 12.24 -19.67
CA CYS A 12 -21.68 13.28 -19.13
C CYS A 12 -20.82 12.82 -17.94
N LEU A 13 -21.31 11.92 -17.07
CA LEU A 13 -20.50 11.41 -15.95
C LEU A 13 -19.40 10.43 -16.39
N SER A 14 -19.56 9.77 -17.54
CA SER A 14 -18.54 8.86 -18.07
C SER A 14 -17.37 9.57 -18.76
N THR A 15 -17.58 10.79 -19.26
CA THR A 15 -16.57 11.59 -19.97
C THR A 15 -15.65 12.42 -19.06
N THR A 16 -15.91 12.46 -17.75
CA THR A 16 -15.08 13.19 -16.77
C THR A 16 -14.25 12.27 -15.87
N ALA A 17 -14.08 11.00 -16.24
CA ALA A 17 -12.94 10.22 -15.75
C ALA A 17 -11.70 10.82 -16.44
N SER A 18 -11.25 11.94 -15.89
CA SER A 18 -10.00 12.62 -16.24
C SER A 18 -8.93 11.59 -16.52
N LEU A 19 -8.17 11.79 -17.60
CA LEU A 19 -6.89 11.10 -17.83
C LEU A 19 -6.03 11.28 -16.57
N CYS A 20 -6.15 10.36 -15.61
CA CYS A 20 -5.24 10.26 -14.50
C CYS A 20 -3.98 9.67 -15.14
N GLY A 21 -3.07 10.56 -15.56
CA GLY A 21 -1.78 10.13 -16.06
C GLY A 21 -1.08 9.30 -14.99
N GLY A 22 -0.45 8.20 -15.38
CA GLY A 22 0.39 7.45 -14.48
C GLY A 22 1.50 8.34 -13.92
N ALA A 23 1.63 8.38 -12.59
CA ALA A 23 2.75 9.05 -11.92
C ALA A 23 3.87 8.03 -11.65
N CYS A 24 5.12 8.48 -11.72
CA CYS A 24 6.25 7.69 -11.24
C CYS A 24 6.41 7.90 -9.74
N VAL A 25 6.55 6.81 -8.99
CA VAL A 25 6.81 6.82 -7.55
C VAL A 25 8.09 6.05 -7.27
N GLU A 26 8.98 6.63 -6.47
CA GLU A 26 10.16 5.94 -5.98
C GLU A 26 9.75 5.08 -4.78
N VAL A 27 9.97 3.77 -4.89
CA VAL A 27 9.73 2.78 -3.84
C VAL A 27 11.05 2.09 -3.56
N ASP A 28 11.39 1.96 -2.28
CA ASP A 28 12.60 1.24 -1.86
C ASP A 28 12.44 -0.26 -2.10
N SER A 29 13.55 -0.93 -2.40
CA SER A 29 13.58 -2.39 -2.56
C SER A 29 13.35 -3.10 -1.23
N ASP A 30 12.83 -4.32 -1.30
CA ASP A 30 12.92 -5.26 -0.19
C ASP A 30 14.38 -5.51 0.18
N THR A 31 14.62 -5.83 1.45
CA THR A 31 15.96 -6.04 2.03
C THR A 31 16.21 -7.47 2.49
N GLU A 32 15.19 -8.33 2.48
CA GLU A 32 15.30 -9.73 2.90
C GLU A 32 15.04 -10.67 1.72
N ALA A 33 16.04 -11.50 1.39
CA ALA A 33 15.97 -12.47 0.31
C ALA A 33 16.01 -13.90 0.86
N VAL A 34 15.21 -14.81 0.31
CA VAL A 34 15.18 -16.22 0.73
C VAL A 34 16.21 -17.03 -0.05
N VAL A 35 16.94 -17.91 0.65
CA VAL A 35 17.90 -18.83 0.03
C VAL A 35 17.20 -19.74 -0.99
N ASN A 36 17.84 -19.95 -2.15
CA ASN A 36 17.37 -20.74 -3.30
C ASN A 36 16.10 -20.23 -3.98
N GLU A 37 15.58 -19.07 -3.58
CA GLU A 37 14.47 -18.41 -4.28
C GLU A 37 14.98 -17.28 -5.19
N GLY A 38 14.11 -16.80 -6.07
CA GLY A 38 14.42 -15.65 -6.92
C GLY A 38 14.04 -14.34 -6.24
N PHE A 39 14.93 -13.36 -6.28
CA PHE A 39 14.76 -12.08 -5.59
C PHE A 39 14.84 -10.90 -6.55
N LYS A 40 13.92 -9.93 -6.41
CA LYS A 40 13.89 -8.71 -7.21
C LYS A 40 14.58 -7.59 -6.44
N LEU A 41 15.67 -7.07 -7.00
CA LEU A 41 16.28 -5.83 -6.55
C LEU A 41 15.58 -4.66 -7.27
N GLY A 42 14.71 -3.97 -6.53
CA GLY A 42 13.99 -2.81 -7.01
C GLY A 42 14.87 -1.56 -7.01
N CYS A 43 15.10 -0.94 -8.16
CA CYS A 43 15.76 0.36 -8.18
C CYS A 43 15.02 1.29 -9.12
N ILE A 44 14.25 2.20 -8.55
CA ILE A 44 13.44 3.16 -9.29
C ILE A 44 14.00 4.55 -9.02
N SER A 45 14.23 5.31 -10.09
CA SER A 45 14.53 6.73 -9.98
C SER A 45 13.63 7.49 -10.92
N CYS A 46 12.79 8.34 -10.36
CA CYS A 46 11.83 9.11 -11.14
C CYS A 46 12.47 10.41 -11.62
N LYS A 47 12.12 10.83 -12.85
CA LYS A 47 12.47 12.18 -13.30
C LYS A 47 11.67 13.19 -12.50
N LYS A 48 12.29 14.32 -12.14
CA LYS A 48 11.56 15.45 -11.52
C LYS A 48 10.42 15.96 -12.40
N ARG A 49 10.54 15.78 -13.71
CA ARG A 49 9.64 16.29 -14.73
C ARG A 49 9.44 15.20 -15.78
N GLY A 50 8.25 14.59 -15.81
CA GLY A 50 7.98 13.38 -16.59
C GLY A 50 7.99 13.59 -18.10
N GLU A 51 7.60 14.78 -18.55
CA GLU A 51 7.45 15.12 -19.97
C GLU A 51 8.78 15.35 -20.73
N VAL A 52 9.89 15.49 -20.01
CA VAL A 52 11.21 15.73 -20.62
C VAL A 52 11.77 14.41 -21.13
N GLN A 53 12.16 14.38 -22.41
CA GLN A 53 12.81 13.21 -22.99
C GLN A 53 14.19 13.00 -22.35
N ALA A 54 14.51 11.75 -22.05
CA ALA A 54 15.78 11.40 -21.43
C ALA A 54 16.34 10.12 -22.05
N ILE A 55 17.65 10.05 -22.10
CA ILE A 55 18.39 8.82 -22.39
C ILE A 55 19.09 8.42 -21.09
N ALA A 56 18.83 7.21 -20.64
CA ALA A 56 19.36 6.69 -19.39
C ALA A 56 20.11 5.39 -19.64
N PHE A 57 21.18 5.19 -18.87
CA PHE A 57 21.81 3.89 -18.68
C PHE A 57 22.02 3.66 -17.20
N ILE A 58 22.14 2.38 -16.85
CA ILE A 58 22.16 1.95 -15.45
C ILE A 58 23.36 1.04 -15.26
N ASP A 59 24.14 1.38 -14.24
CA ASP A 59 25.25 0.55 -13.77
C ASP A 59 24.95 0.06 -12.36
N TRP A 60 25.09 -1.25 -12.17
CA TRP A 60 24.94 -1.91 -10.90
C TRP A 60 26.30 -2.33 -10.38
N PHE A 61 26.56 -2.01 -9.12
CA PHE A 61 27.74 -2.42 -8.38
C PHE A 61 27.35 -3.28 -7.20
N PHE A 62 28.19 -4.24 -6.86
CA PHE A 62 28.01 -5.15 -5.75
C PHE A 62 29.20 -5.08 -4.81
N GLN A 63 28.91 -4.92 -3.52
CA GLN A 63 29.84 -5.01 -2.43
C GLN A 63 29.39 -6.13 -1.50
N ALA A 64 30.18 -7.19 -1.38
CA ALA A 64 29.92 -8.26 -0.42
C ALA A 64 30.04 -7.73 1.02
N SER A 65 29.35 -8.34 1.99
CA SER A 65 29.44 -7.90 3.40
C SER A 65 30.86 -7.93 3.99
N ASP A 66 31.72 -8.81 3.46
CA ASP A 66 33.10 -8.99 3.93
C ASP A 66 34.13 -8.18 3.11
N ASP A 67 33.68 -7.45 2.08
CA ASP A 67 34.54 -6.68 1.17
C ASP A 67 34.32 -5.16 1.33
N SER A 68 35.40 -4.38 1.17
CA SER A 68 35.36 -2.92 1.22
C SER A 68 35.12 -2.28 -0.15
N ASN A 69 35.28 -3.02 -1.26
CA ASN A 69 35.25 -2.46 -2.60
C ASN A 69 34.01 -2.87 -3.39
N PHE A 70 33.53 -1.94 -4.22
CA PHE A 70 32.45 -2.20 -5.18
C PHE A 70 32.98 -2.88 -6.43
N SER A 71 32.41 -4.03 -6.76
CA SER A 71 32.64 -4.76 -8.01
C SER A 71 31.55 -4.41 -9.02
N HIS A 72 31.91 -4.22 -10.29
CA HIS A 72 30.94 -3.92 -11.34
C HIS A 72 30.14 -5.18 -11.68
N LEU A 73 28.82 -5.14 -11.45
CA LEU A 73 27.93 -6.30 -11.56
C LEU A 73 27.24 -6.37 -12.94
N TYR A 74 26.58 -5.29 -13.33
CA TYR A 74 25.69 -5.30 -14.50
C TYR A 74 25.50 -3.90 -15.08
N THR A 75 25.60 -3.77 -16.41
CA THR A 75 25.30 -2.55 -17.14
C THR A 75 24.10 -2.78 -18.04
N TYR A 76 23.16 -1.85 -18.07
CA TYR A 76 22.08 -1.81 -19.05
C TYR A 76 22.11 -0.51 -19.83
N LYS A 77 22.33 -0.62 -21.14
CA LYS A 77 22.46 0.49 -22.07
C LYS A 77 21.96 0.08 -23.45
N ASP A 78 21.32 1.02 -24.17
CA ASP A 78 20.87 0.81 -25.56
C ASP A 78 20.04 -0.47 -25.76
N LEU A 79 19.10 -0.71 -24.84
CA LEU A 79 18.19 -1.87 -24.83
C LEU A 79 18.88 -3.24 -24.62
N LYS A 80 20.16 -3.24 -24.23
CA LYS A 80 20.95 -4.45 -24.00
C LYS A 80 21.55 -4.44 -22.60
N GLY A 81 21.50 -5.61 -21.98
CA GLY A 81 22.11 -5.89 -20.68
C GLY A 81 23.42 -6.65 -20.84
N HIS A 82 24.45 -6.20 -20.13
CA HIS A 82 25.75 -6.85 -20.06
C HIS A 82 26.07 -7.19 -18.61
N ILE A 83 26.29 -8.48 -18.34
CA ILE A 83 26.72 -8.96 -17.03
C ILE A 83 28.25 -8.85 -17.01
N MET A 84 28.77 -8.12 -16.02
CA MET A 84 30.21 -7.86 -15.88
C MET A 84 30.87 -8.83 -14.89
N ASP A 85 30.13 -9.29 -13.89
CA ASP A 85 30.60 -10.27 -12.91
C ASP A 85 30.14 -11.70 -13.27
N GLN A 86 31.12 -12.59 -13.49
CA GLN A 86 30.87 -13.99 -13.84
C GLN A 86 30.12 -14.77 -12.75
N ARG A 87 30.22 -14.38 -11.46
CA ARG A 87 29.52 -15.04 -10.34
C ARG A 87 27.99 -15.02 -10.52
N PHE A 88 27.50 -13.99 -11.19
CA PHE A 88 26.08 -13.76 -11.42
C PHE A 88 25.65 -14.08 -12.86
N SER A 89 26.57 -14.64 -13.66
CA SER A 89 26.27 -15.09 -15.02
C SER A 89 25.14 -16.13 -15.00
N GLU A 90 24.27 -16.07 -16.02
CA GLU A 90 23.09 -16.92 -16.22
C GLU A 90 21.94 -16.77 -15.18
N ARG A 91 22.24 -16.26 -13.97
CA ARG A 91 21.28 -16.05 -12.87
C ARG A 91 20.62 -14.67 -12.88
N LEU A 92 21.32 -13.65 -13.35
CA LEU A 92 20.79 -12.29 -13.45
C LEU A 92 19.84 -12.14 -14.64
N LYS A 93 18.69 -11.52 -14.39
CA LYS A 93 17.70 -11.15 -15.41
C LYS A 93 17.26 -9.70 -15.22
N TRP A 94 17.05 -9.02 -16.34
CA TRP A 94 16.49 -7.67 -16.34
C TRP A 94 14.98 -7.70 -16.09
N LYS A 95 14.50 -6.86 -15.17
CA LYS A 95 13.07 -6.69 -14.84
C LYS A 95 12.64 -5.22 -14.76
N GLY A 96 13.47 -4.31 -15.24
CA GLY A 96 13.19 -2.88 -15.28
C GLY A 96 12.36 -2.47 -16.51
N SER A 97 12.45 -1.19 -16.86
CA SER A 97 11.76 -0.63 -18.03
C SER A 97 12.26 -1.28 -19.32
N ASN A 98 11.34 -1.78 -20.13
CA ASN A 98 11.65 -2.48 -21.38
C ASN A 98 11.24 -1.62 -22.58
N ASN A 99 11.97 -1.80 -23.69
CA ASN A 99 11.65 -1.19 -24.98
C ASN A 99 11.70 0.36 -25.01
N THR A 100 12.43 0.97 -24.08
CA THR A 100 12.65 2.42 -24.02
C THR A 100 14.08 2.74 -23.63
N THR A 101 14.59 3.90 -24.05
CA THR A 101 15.86 4.46 -23.58
C THR A 101 15.67 5.40 -22.38
N ASP A 102 14.44 5.81 -22.13
CA ASP A 102 14.03 6.62 -20.96
C ASP A 102 13.74 5.71 -19.76
N LEU A 103 14.80 5.18 -19.17
CA LEU A 103 14.71 4.22 -18.07
C LEU A 103 14.38 4.93 -16.76
N GLN A 104 13.21 4.64 -16.19
CA GLN A 104 12.81 5.06 -14.85
C GLN A 104 12.93 3.92 -13.82
N ASP A 105 12.67 2.69 -14.26
CA ASP A 105 12.84 1.47 -13.46
C ASP A 105 14.07 0.70 -13.94
N GLY A 106 15.03 0.53 -13.02
CA GLY A 106 16.30 -0.14 -13.18
C GLY A 106 16.38 -1.53 -12.55
N SER A 107 15.24 -2.14 -12.23
CA SER A 107 15.19 -3.36 -11.44
C SER A 107 15.84 -4.56 -12.11
N ILE A 108 16.60 -5.33 -11.33
CA ILE A 108 17.18 -6.61 -11.73
C ILE A 108 16.61 -7.74 -10.88
N TYR A 109 16.70 -8.96 -11.38
CA TYR A 109 16.21 -10.16 -10.72
C TYR A 109 17.32 -11.19 -10.65
N ILE A 110 17.62 -11.65 -9.43
CA ILE A 110 18.64 -12.67 -9.16
C ILE A 110 17.91 -14.01 -8.97
N LEU A 111 18.23 -15.00 -9.78
CA LEU A 111 17.72 -16.36 -9.64
C LEU A 111 18.55 -17.16 -8.62
N ASN A 112 17.88 -18.01 -7.83
CA ASN A 112 18.48 -18.96 -6.88
C ASN A 112 19.43 -18.30 -5.87
N VAL A 113 18.99 -17.30 -5.13
CA VAL A 113 19.81 -16.51 -4.19
C VAL A 113 20.59 -17.42 -3.22
N THR A 114 21.86 -17.10 -2.98
CA THR A 114 22.75 -17.80 -2.06
C THR A 114 23.26 -16.89 -0.95
N ASN A 115 23.81 -17.45 0.12
CA ASN A 115 24.37 -16.64 1.22
C ASN A 115 25.52 -15.73 0.79
N ASN A 116 26.20 -16.04 -0.32
CA ASN A 116 27.28 -15.22 -0.87
C ASN A 116 26.76 -13.95 -1.57
N ASP A 117 25.47 -13.90 -1.90
CA ASP A 117 24.83 -12.74 -2.54
C ASP A 117 24.49 -11.66 -1.50
N LYS A 118 24.72 -11.93 -0.21
CA LYS A 118 24.54 -10.98 0.89
C LYS A 118 25.54 -9.83 0.78
N GLY A 119 25.02 -8.60 0.84
CA GLY A 119 25.85 -7.41 0.72
C GLY A 119 25.05 -6.17 0.36
N THR A 120 25.78 -5.16 -0.08
CA THR A 120 25.23 -3.88 -0.54
C THR A 120 25.31 -3.79 -2.04
N TYR A 121 24.15 -3.62 -2.68
CA TYR A 121 24.02 -3.35 -4.10
C TYR A 121 23.85 -1.85 -4.30
N GLN A 122 24.55 -1.30 -5.27
CA GLN A 122 24.48 0.11 -5.62
C GLN A 122 24.05 0.23 -7.07
N CYS A 123 22.93 0.89 -7.32
CA CYS A 123 22.47 1.24 -8.65
C CYS A 123 22.76 2.71 -8.93
N ILE A 124 23.41 2.97 -10.07
CA ILE A 124 23.76 4.29 -10.55
C ILE A 124 22.97 4.55 -11.83
N PHE A 125 22.08 5.54 -11.76
CA PHE A 125 21.38 6.07 -12.93
C PHE A 125 22.17 7.23 -13.50
N SER A 126 22.71 7.02 -14.69
CA SER A 126 23.33 8.09 -15.47
C SER A 126 22.37 8.47 -16.58
N ARG A 127 21.80 9.68 -16.48
CA ARG A 127 20.79 10.17 -17.43
C ARG A 127 21.24 11.45 -18.10
N THR A 128 20.95 11.55 -19.39
CA THR A 128 21.02 12.78 -20.17
C THR A 128 19.61 13.26 -20.46
N LEU A 129 19.21 14.37 -19.84
CA LEU A 129 17.93 15.04 -20.07
C LEU A 129 18.06 15.95 -21.28
N ILE A 130 17.20 15.76 -22.28
CA ILE A 130 17.22 16.51 -23.52
C ILE A 130 16.15 17.60 -23.43
N TYR A 131 16.59 18.84 -23.15
CA TYR A 131 15.71 20.02 -23.23
C TYR A 131 15.78 20.64 -24.62
N LYS A 132 14.84 21.52 -24.94
CA LYS A 132 14.82 22.24 -26.22
C LYS A 132 16.06 23.10 -26.46
N THR A 133 16.69 23.57 -25.39
CA THR A 133 17.81 24.50 -25.45
C THR A 133 19.15 23.80 -25.22
N ASN A 134 19.25 22.95 -24.20
CA ASN A 134 20.49 22.33 -23.75
C ASN A 134 20.26 20.86 -23.34
N GLU A 135 21.33 20.09 -23.29
CA GLU A 135 21.36 18.75 -22.67
C GLU A 135 21.99 18.82 -21.28
N VAL A 136 21.38 18.16 -20.30
CA VAL A 136 21.88 18.14 -18.91
C VAL A 136 22.07 16.71 -18.46
N GLN A 137 23.27 16.39 -18.00
CA GLN A 137 23.56 15.09 -17.40
C GLN A 137 23.27 15.12 -15.90
N THR A 138 22.62 14.07 -15.40
CA THR A 138 22.34 13.86 -13.98
C THR A 138 22.72 12.45 -13.60
N ILE A 139 23.33 12.31 -12.43
CA ILE A 139 23.74 11.03 -11.88
C ILE A 139 23.05 10.86 -10.53
N THR A 140 22.32 9.76 -10.37
CA THR A 140 21.64 9.42 -9.12
C THR A 140 22.09 8.04 -8.67
N THR A 141 22.55 7.95 -7.43
CA THR A 141 22.99 6.70 -6.82
C THR A 141 22.01 6.28 -5.74
N LYS A 142 21.63 4.99 -5.73
CA LYS A 142 20.80 4.39 -4.68
C LYS A 142 21.51 3.12 -4.19
N ASN A 143 21.53 2.96 -2.87
CA ASN A 143 22.16 1.82 -2.21
C ASN A 143 21.07 0.94 -1.58
N ILE A 144 21.18 -0.37 -1.77
CA ILE A 144 20.23 -1.38 -1.30
C ILE A 144 21.05 -2.47 -0.61
N THR A 145 20.93 -2.57 0.70
CA THR A 145 21.57 -3.64 1.46
C THR A 145 20.60 -4.80 1.60
N ILE A 146 21.00 -5.98 1.15
CA ILE A 146 20.19 -7.19 1.30
C ILE A 146 20.80 -8.14 2.32
N ASN A 147 19.93 -8.76 3.09
CA ASN A 147 20.24 -9.87 3.97
C ASN A 147 19.58 -11.14 3.44
N VAL A 148 20.34 -12.23 3.43
CA VAL A 148 19.86 -13.52 2.96
C VAL A 148 19.43 -14.35 4.17
N VAL A 149 18.17 -14.78 4.18
CA VAL A 149 17.53 -15.52 5.28
C VAL A 149 17.03 -16.88 4.77
N PRO A 150 16.97 -17.92 5.63
CA PRO A 150 16.46 -19.23 5.23
C PRO A 150 14.95 -19.23 4.99
N GLN A 151 14.21 -18.34 5.64
CA GLN A 151 12.76 -18.22 5.51
C GLN A 151 12.34 -16.76 5.75
N LEU A 152 11.40 -16.27 4.93
CA LEU A 152 10.85 -14.92 5.09
C LEU A 152 9.91 -14.87 6.31
N THR A 153 10.17 -13.96 7.22
CA THR A 153 9.25 -13.71 8.34
C THR A 153 8.22 -12.65 7.96
N ARG A 154 6.99 -12.78 8.47
CA ARG A 154 5.98 -11.73 8.29
C ARG A 154 6.46 -10.45 8.98
N GLY A 155 6.32 -9.31 8.28
CA GLY A 155 6.70 -8.01 8.83
C GLY A 155 5.98 -7.74 10.15
N LEU A 156 6.71 -7.22 11.13
CA LEU A 156 6.18 -6.91 12.47
C LEU A 156 4.95 -5.99 12.40
N ALA A 157 4.94 -5.05 11.45
CA ALA A 157 3.80 -4.16 11.21
C ALA A 157 2.53 -4.90 10.79
N SER A 158 2.64 -5.96 9.97
CA SER A 158 1.49 -6.78 9.54
C SER A 158 0.94 -7.61 10.70
N ILE A 159 1.83 -8.19 11.51
CA ILE A 159 1.42 -8.96 12.69
C ILE A 159 0.74 -8.04 13.70
N LEU A 160 1.32 -6.86 13.95
CA LEU A 160 0.77 -5.90 14.89
C LEU A 160 -0.58 -5.36 14.44
N SER A 161 -0.74 -5.02 13.16
CA SER A 161 -2.01 -4.50 12.63
C SER A 161 -3.14 -5.54 12.72
N GLU A 162 -2.82 -6.81 12.49
CA GLU A 162 -3.77 -7.92 12.66
C GLU A 162 -4.22 -8.06 14.12
N VAL A 163 -3.28 -8.05 15.08
CA VAL A 163 -3.61 -8.13 16.51
C VAL A 163 -4.40 -6.91 16.97
N MET A 164 -3.98 -5.70 16.59
CA MET A 164 -4.67 -4.46 16.96
C MET A 164 -6.10 -4.40 16.39
N MET A 165 -6.31 -4.94 15.20
CA MET A 165 -7.65 -5.09 14.61
C MET A 165 -8.54 -5.97 15.50
N TYR A 166 -8.08 -7.16 15.89
CA TYR A 166 -8.87 -8.05 16.75
C TYR A 166 -9.16 -7.45 18.13
N VAL A 167 -8.18 -6.80 18.76
CA VAL A 167 -8.36 -6.12 20.05
C VAL A 167 -9.43 -5.02 19.94
N SER A 168 -9.40 -4.24 18.86
CA SER A 168 -10.39 -3.19 18.62
C SER A 168 -11.78 -3.76 18.39
N ILE A 169 -11.91 -4.84 17.60
CA ILE A 169 -13.19 -5.52 17.35
C ILE A 169 -13.78 -6.06 18.66
N VAL A 170 -13.00 -6.80 19.45
CA VAL A 170 -13.47 -7.39 20.71
C VAL A 170 -13.81 -6.29 21.73
N GLY A 171 -13.00 -5.24 21.81
CA GLY A 171 -13.25 -4.10 22.69
C GLY A 171 -14.56 -3.38 22.35
N LEU A 172 -14.79 -3.07 21.07
CA LEU A 172 -16.04 -2.46 20.59
C LEU A 172 -17.24 -3.38 20.81
N GLN A 173 -17.09 -4.68 20.58
CA GLN A 173 -18.17 -5.64 20.79
C GLN A 173 -18.57 -5.73 22.27
N LEU A 174 -17.60 -5.79 23.19
CA LEU A 174 -17.87 -5.79 24.63
C LEU A 174 -18.50 -4.48 25.07
N TRP A 175 -18.03 -3.34 24.54
CA TRP A 175 -18.60 -2.04 24.82
C TRP A 175 -20.08 -1.95 24.39
N LEU A 176 -20.40 -2.38 23.16
CA LEU A 176 -21.79 -2.46 22.68
C LEU A 176 -22.65 -3.39 23.55
N VAL A 177 -22.12 -4.55 23.98
CA VAL A 177 -22.86 -5.47 24.86
C VAL A 177 -23.13 -4.83 26.22
N VAL A 178 -22.18 -4.08 26.78
CA VAL A 178 -22.38 -3.33 28.04
C VAL A 178 -23.49 -2.29 27.89
N GLU A 179 -23.46 -1.50 26.81
CA GLU A 179 -24.51 -0.51 26.53
C GLU A 179 -25.87 -1.18 26.30
N MET A 180 -25.91 -2.29 25.55
CA MET A 180 -27.14 -3.07 25.33
C MET A 180 -27.73 -3.59 26.65
N ILE A 181 -26.90 -4.14 27.55
CA ILE A 181 -27.35 -4.61 28.87
C ILE A 181 -27.80 -3.43 29.74
N TYR A 182 -27.07 -2.32 29.72
CA TYR A 182 -27.38 -1.12 30.48
C TYR A 182 -28.74 -0.53 30.05
N CYS A 183 -28.96 -0.34 28.74
CA CYS A 183 -30.25 0.10 28.21
C CYS A 183 -31.36 -0.91 28.49
N TYR A 184 -31.10 -2.22 28.32
CA TYR A 184 -32.11 -3.26 28.58
C TYR A 184 -32.62 -3.20 30.02
N ARG A 185 -31.71 -3.16 31.01
CA ARG A 185 -32.08 -3.08 32.44
C ARG A 185 -32.86 -1.80 32.77
N LYS A 186 -32.49 -0.69 32.13
CA LYS A 186 -33.17 0.60 32.34
C LYS A 186 -34.59 0.58 31.77
N ILE A 187 -34.78 0.02 30.59
CA ILE A 187 -36.10 -0.12 29.94
C ILE A 187 -36.98 -1.10 30.72
N SER A 188 -36.43 -2.25 31.16
CA SER A 188 -37.21 -3.25 31.89
C SER A 188 -37.77 -2.69 33.21
N ALA A 189 -36.97 -1.89 33.93
CA ALA A 189 -37.43 -1.23 35.15
C ALA A 189 -38.60 -0.26 34.88
N ALA A 190 -38.51 0.57 33.85
CA ALA A 190 -39.61 1.45 33.44
C ALA A 190 -40.85 0.69 32.92
N GLY A 191 -40.64 -0.48 32.30
CA GLY A 191 -41.71 -1.35 31.80
C GLY A 191 -42.56 -1.99 32.91
N GLU A 192 -41.94 -2.39 34.03
CA GLU A 192 -42.66 -2.95 35.17
C GLU A 192 -43.59 -1.92 35.85
N GLU A 193 -43.17 -0.66 35.90
CA GLU A 193 -43.97 0.46 36.42
C GLU A 193 -45.20 0.72 35.52
N ALA A 194 -44.99 0.73 34.19
CA ALA A 194 -46.08 0.84 33.21
C ALA A 194 -47.12 -0.29 33.34
N LEU A 195 -46.66 -1.51 33.60
CA LEU A 195 -47.52 -2.69 33.72
C LEU A 195 -48.33 -2.67 35.02
N ARG A 196 -47.75 -2.18 36.12
CA ARG A 196 -48.49 -1.93 37.38
C ARG A 196 -49.59 -0.89 37.20
N GLU A 197 -49.32 0.21 36.50
CA GLU A 197 -50.33 1.23 36.22
C GLU A 197 -51.48 0.71 35.34
N SER A 198 -51.17 -0.17 34.38
CA SER A 198 -52.18 -0.81 33.53
C SER A 198 -53.08 -1.81 34.27
N LYS A 199 -52.54 -2.49 35.30
CA LYS A 199 -53.28 -3.48 36.11
C LYS A 199 -54.27 -2.84 37.08
N TYR A 200 -54.02 -1.60 37.50
CA TYR A 200 -54.91 -0.79 38.32
C TYR A 200 -55.73 0.21 37.46
N GLY A 201 -56.32 -0.22 36.35
CA GLY A 201 -57.47 0.46 35.73
C GLY A 201 -57.37 1.97 35.43
N ILE A 202 -56.19 2.59 35.36
CA ILE A 202 -56.02 3.97 34.89
C ILE A 202 -55.57 3.90 33.44
N VAL A 203 -56.51 3.53 32.58
CA VAL A 203 -56.38 3.67 31.13
C VAL A 203 -57.17 4.94 30.85
N ILE A 204 -56.56 6.11 30.66
CA ILE A 204 -56.34 6.66 29.31
C ILE A 204 -55.28 7.79 29.32
N SER A 205 -54.91 8.39 30.47
CA SER A 205 -53.96 9.53 30.51
C SER A 205 -52.47 9.15 30.59
N SER A 206 -52.11 7.98 31.13
CA SER A 206 -50.71 7.52 31.21
C SER A 206 -50.18 6.97 29.86
N SER A 207 -51.09 6.52 28.98
CA SER A 207 -50.71 5.86 27.72
C SER A 207 -49.98 6.76 26.71
N TYR A 208 -50.22 8.07 26.73
CA TYR A 208 -49.55 9.04 25.84
C TYR A 208 -48.19 9.48 26.37
N SER A 209 -48.06 9.64 27.69
CA SER A 209 -46.81 10.01 28.38
C SER A 209 -45.82 8.83 28.43
N ASN A 210 -46.30 7.60 28.65
CA ASN A 210 -45.45 6.43 28.71
C ASN A 210 -44.94 6.01 27.32
N ARG A 211 -45.79 6.16 26.29
CA ARG A 211 -45.39 5.93 24.89
C ARG A 211 -44.33 6.93 24.41
N SER A 212 -44.36 8.17 24.90
CA SER A 212 -43.33 9.18 24.61
C SER A 212 -42.04 8.97 25.43
N ALA A 213 -42.11 8.49 26.68
CA ALA A 213 -40.93 8.11 27.46
C ALA A 213 -40.20 6.89 26.88
N ILE A 214 -40.93 5.85 26.46
CA ILE A 214 -40.35 4.68 25.78
C ILE A 214 -39.75 5.08 24.43
N HIS A 215 -40.41 5.95 23.66
CA HIS A 215 -39.86 6.45 22.40
C HIS A 215 -38.60 7.32 22.61
N HIS A 216 -38.54 8.13 23.68
CA HIS A 216 -37.33 8.91 24.02
C HIS A 216 -36.16 8.04 24.50
N ILE A 217 -36.44 6.96 25.24
CA ILE A 217 -35.43 6.00 25.67
C ILE A 217 -34.93 5.18 24.48
N TRP A 218 -35.82 4.84 23.54
CA TRP A 218 -35.45 4.17 22.29
C TRP A 218 -34.60 5.08 21.40
N TRP A 219 -34.98 6.36 21.24
CA TRP A 219 -34.19 7.35 20.49
C TRP A 219 -32.84 7.68 21.13
N THR A 220 -32.71 7.69 22.46
CA THR A 220 -31.43 7.94 23.14
C THR A 220 -30.49 6.73 23.15
N CYS A 221 -31.01 5.51 23.09
CA CYS A 221 -30.21 4.30 22.95
C CYS A 221 -29.91 3.93 21.47
N GLN A 222 -30.48 4.65 20.51
CA GLN A 222 -30.29 4.43 19.06
C GLN A 222 -29.47 5.52 18.37
N LEU A 223 -29.03 6.55 19.11
CA LEU A 223 -28.17 7.66 18.66
C LEU A 223 -26.75 7.62 19.26
N LEU A 224 -26.41 6.55 20.00
CA LEU A 224 -25.07 6.19 20.48
C LEU A 224 -24.65 4.86 19.84
#